data_AF-A0A2A4K118-F1
#
_entry.id   AF-A0A2A4K118-F1
#
_cell.length_a   1.000
_cell.length_b   1.000
_cell.length_c   1.000
_cell.angle_alpha   90.00
_cell.angle_beta   90.00
_cell.angle_gamma   90.00
#
_symmetry.space_group_name_H-M   'P 1'
#
loop_
_entity.id
_entity.type
_entity.pdbx_description
1 polymer ?
#
loop_
_entity_poly.entity_id
_entity_poly.type
_entity_poly.pdbx_seq_one_letter_code
_entity_poly.pdbx_strand_id
1 'polypeptide(L)'
;MVLFFLQQKTSDGFVLPTLKNLVRRAGKEDVRVAEDNLNCTFLRDMNKLPADCYGQSTANLQTLLLQFFEFYSQFNFQDKAISINEGAPVRKPNSLPLYIINPLEQALNVSRNVSFEECERLITEVRNAAWQLDAGLDQQKGDDWGILALLEQRSTRGLKKLLRVGNSHRLVSVKDLFNDSDNNQPEDTLKSKLERLAPKTDKEVEESVAQMKEDLGKVKEKKTQKIKFKNTSIASEVFRIRRDKIV
;
A
#
# COMPACT_ATOMS: atom_id res chain seq x y z
N MET A 1 -10.41 14.65 -9.48
CA MET A 1 -9.05 14.50 -8.91
C MET A 1 -8.02 14.24 -10.01
N VAL A 2 -8.09 13.12 -10.74
CA VAL A 2 -7.14 12.83 -11.84
C VAL A 2 -7.00 13.99 -12.85
N LEU A 3 -8.11 14.52 -13.36
CA LEU A 3 -8.07 15.67 -14.29
C LEU A 3 -7.35 16.89 -13.69
N PHE A 4 -7.58 17.18 -12.42
CA PHE A 4 -6.94 18.29 -11.72
C PHE A 4 -5.43 18.06 -11.56
N PHE A 5 -5.02 16.83 -11.23
CA PHE A 5 -3.60 16.45 -11.19
C PHE A 5 -2.94 16.67 -12.56
N LEU A 6 -3.58 16.21 -13.64
CA LEU A 6 -3.08 16.37 -15.00
C LEU A 6 -3.04 17.84 -15.48
N GLN A 7 -3.75 18.74 -14.81
CA GLN A 7 -3.67 20.19 -15.02
C GLN A 7 -2.55 20.86 -14.22
N GLN A 8 -2.01 20.19 -13.19
CA GLN A 8 -0.90 20.74 -12.42
C GLN A 8 0.36 20.79 -13.28
N LYS A 9 1.14 21.85 -13.07
CA LYS A 9 2.49 21.92 -13.63
C LYS A 9 3.40 21.07 -12.76
N THR A 10 3.80 19.92 -13.28
CA THR A 10 4.90 19.12 -12.72
C THR A 10 6.23 19.61 -13.30
N SER A 11 7.35 19.05 -12.84
CA SER A 11 8.68 19.29 -13.40
C SER A 11 8.74 19.04 -14.90
N ASP A 12 7.95 18.08 -15.38
CA ASP A 12 7.93 17.64 -16.77
C ASP A 12 6.97 18.45 -17.64
N GLY A 13 6.13 19.31 -17.05
CA GLY A 13 5.12 20.10 -17.74
C GLY A 13 3.70 19.83 -17.22
N PHE A 14 2.69 20.06 -18.05
CA PHE A 14 1.29 19.77 -17.73
C PHE A 14 0.65 19.03 -18.91
N VAL A 15 -0.32 18.15 -18.62
CA VAL A 15 -0.94 17.28 -19.63
C VAL A 15 -2.21 17.91 -20.19
N LEU A 16 -3.04 18.50 -19.32
CA LEU A 16 -4.36 19.02 -19.69
C LEU A 16 -4.46 20.54 -19.48
N PRO A 17 -5.20 21.26 -20.34
CA PRO A 17 -5.58 22.64 -20.10
C PRO A 17 -6.61 22.73 -18.97
N THR A 18 -6.74 23.94 -18.41
CA THR A 18 -7.81 24.26 -17.46
C THR A 18 -9.16 24.44 -18.17
N LEU A 19 -10.28 24.19 -17.48
CA LEU A 19 -11.60 24.40 -18.13
C LEU A 19 -11.78 25.88 -18.52
N LYS A 20 -11.29 26.82 -17.72
CA LYS A 20 -11.32 28.25 -18.05
C LYS A 20 -10.61 28.60 -19.37
N ASN A 21 -9.54 27.89 -19.70
CA ASN A 21 -8.89 28.03 -21.00
C ASN A 21 -9.78 27.54 -22.16
N LEU A 22 -10.51 26.44 -21.96
CA LEU A 22 -11.47 25.94 -22.94
C LEU A 22 -12.67 26.88 -23.10
N VAL A 23 -13.17 27.45 -22.00
CA VAL A 23 -14.26 28.44 -22.01
C VAL A 23 -13.84 29.70 -22.78
N ARG A 24 -12.64 30.22 -22.53
CA ARG A 24 -12.12 31.43 -23.22
C ARG A 24 -11.99 31.25 -24.73
N ARG A 25 -11.79 30.02 -25.19
CA ARG A 25 -11.60 29.69 -26.61
C ARG A 25 -12.88 29.22 -27.29
N ALA A 26 -13.97 29.07 -26.55
CA ALA A 26 -15.25 28.64 -27.08
C ALA A 26 -15.80 29.66 -28.09
N GLY A 27 -16.24 29.16 -29.25
CA GLY A 27 -16.88 29.96 -30.27
C GLY A 27 -18.40 30.08 -30.08
N LYS A 28 -19.08 30.73 -31.02
CA LYS A 28 -20.55 30.86 -31.03
C LYS A 28 -21.25 29.50 -31.20
N GLU A 29 -20.59 28.58 -31.88
CA GLU A 29 -20.99 27.20 -32.13
C GLU A 29 -20.91 26.30 -30.89
N ASP A 30 -20.11 26.70 -29.90
CA ASP A 30 -19.88 25.94 -28.68
C ASP A 30 -20.87 26.34 -27.57
N VAL A 31 -21.60 27.44 -27.76
CA VAL A 31 -22.56 27.98 -26.78
C VAL A 31 -23.60 26.94 -26.46
N ARG A 32 -23.65 26.52 -25.19
CA ARG A 32 -24.69 25.65 -24.65
C ARG A 32 -25.11 26.13 -23.27
N VAL A 33 -26.41 26.25 -23.10
CA VAL A 33 -27.05 26.53 -21.82
C VAL A 33 -27.95 25.34 -21.52
N ALA A 34 -27.70 24.66 -20.41
CA ALA A 34 -28.54 23.55 -19.97
C ALA A 34 -29.79 24.07 -19.25
N GLU A 35 -30.62 23.14 -18.77
CA GLU A 35 -31.72 23.44 -17.86
C GLU A 35 -31.19 24.22 -16.64
N ASP A 36 -32.02 25.09 -16.06
CA ASP A 36 -31.66 26.01 -14.97
C ASP A 36 -30.65 27.13 -15.32
N ASN A 37 -30.55 27.51 -16.60
CA ASN A 37 -29.63 28.55 -17.09
C ASN A 37 -28.14 28.25 -16.81
N LEU A 38 -27.77 26.97 -16.69
CA LEU A 38 -26.39 26.58 -16.45
C LEU A 38 -25.55 26.72 -17.72
N ASN A 39 -24.51 27.56 -17.66
CA ASN A 39 -23.61 27.77 -18.79
C ASN A 39 -22.61 26.62 -18.94
N CYS A 40 -22.79 25.82 -19.98
CA CYS A 40 -21.95 24.67 -20.34
C CYS A 40 -21.11 24.94 -21.59
N THR A 41 -20.77 26.22 -21.82
CA THR A 41 -20.01 26.66 -22.99
C THR A 41 -18.52 26.47 -22.79
N PHE A 42 -17.92 25.57 -23.56
CA PHE A 42 -16.48 25.35 -23.63
C PHE A 42 -16.14 24.80 -25.02
N LEU A 43 -14.89 25.00 -25.45
CA LEU A 43 -14.41 24.55 -26.76
C LEU A 43 -14.64 23.04 -26.97
N ARG A 44 -15.32 22.67 -28.06
CA ARG A 44 -15.58 21.25 -28.42
C ARG A 44 -14.69 20.74 -29.53
N ASP A 45 -14.31 21.63 -30.44
CA ASP A 45 -13.44 21.29 -31.55
C ASP A 45 -11.99 21.29 -31.08
N MET A 46 -11.42 20.09 -30.91
CA MET A 46 -10.05 19.90 -30.44
C MET A 46 -9.02 20.42 -31.45
N ASN A 47 -9.35 20.56 -32.73
CA ASN A 47 -8.43 21.10 -33.73
C ASN A 47 -8.16 22.59 -33.54
N LYS A 48 -9.07 23.30 -32.86
CA LYS A 48 -8.91 24.72 -32.51
C LYS A 48 -8.13 24.92 -31.22
N LEU A 49 -7.82 23.84 -30.49
CA LEU A 49 -7.02 23.92 -29.28
C LEU A 49 -5.54 24.02 -29.67
N PRO A 50 -4.85 25.11 -29.30
CA PRO A 50 -3.44 25.24 -29.64
C PRO A 50 -2.57 24.19 -28.94
N ALA A 51 -1.55 23.69 -29.64
CA ALA A 51 -0.69 22.62 -29.15
C ALA A 51 0.11 23.01 -27.89
N ASP A 52 0.36 24.30 -27.65
CA ASP A 52 1.00 24.84 -26.45
C ASP A 52 0.09 24.75 -25.19
N CYS A 53 -1.20 24.53 -25.37
CA CYS A 53 -2.18 24.50 -24.28
C CYS A 53 -2.38 23.10 -23.68
N TYR A 54 -1.79 22.05 -24.22
CA TYR A 54 -1.93 20.68 -23.74
C TYR A 54 -0.71 19.84 -24.10
N GLY A 55 -0.58 18.66 -23.49
CA GLY A 55 0.45 17.69 -23.87
C GLY A 55 1.89 18.19 -23.78
N GLN A 56 2.15 19.16 -22.89
CA GLN A 56 3.50 19.71 -22.69
C GLN A 56 4.38 18.76 -21.86
N SER A 57 3.75 17.80 -21.16
CA SER A 57 4.45 16.83 -20.34
C SER A 57 5.17 15.78 -21.18
N THR A 58 6.47 15.60 -20.92
CA THR A 58 7.28 14.49 -21.48
C THR A 58 7.26 13.24 -20.60
N ALA A 59 6.50 13.25 -19.49
CA ALA A 59 6.45 12.15 -18.54
C ALA A 59 5.74 10.93 -19.14
N ASN A 60 6.27 9.74 -18.86
CA ASN A 60 5.60 8.48 -19.20
C ASN A 60 4.48 8.17 -18.17
N LEU A 61 3.63 7.18 -18.49
CA LEU A 61 2.51 6.82 -17.62
C LEU A 61 2.94 6.33 -16.23
N GLN A 62 4.08 5.64 -16.13
CA GLN A 62 4.60 5.17 -14.84
C GLN A 62 4.97 6.34 -13.93
N THR A 63 5.69 7.33 -14.47
CA THR A 63 6.06 8.55 -13.77
C THR A 63 4.83 9.35 -13.39
N LEU A 64 3.86 9.52 -14.30
CA LEU A 64 2.60 10.23 -14.00
C LEU A 64 1.80 9.54 -12.89
N LEU A 65 1.76 8.22 -12.85
CA LEU A 65 1.08 7.47 -11.81
C LEU A 65 1.76 7.64 -10.44
N LEU A 66 3.10 7.58 -10.41
CA LEU A 66 3.88 7.85 -9.19
C LEU A 66 3.64 9.29 -8.70
N GLN A 67 3.81 10.27 -9.59
CA GLN A 67 3.58 11.69 -9.31
C GLN A 67 2.15 11.97 -8.85
N PHE A 68 1.15 11.25 -9.36
CA PHE A 68 -0.25 11.37 -8.90
C PHE A 68 -0.36 11.00 -7.41
N PHE A 69 0.26 9.90 -7.01
CA PHE A 69 0.22 9.47 -5.62
C PHE A 69 1.05 10.40 -4.73
N GLU A 70 2.24 10.81 -5.17
CA GLU A 70 3.07 11.77 -4.43
C GLU A 70 2.32 13.10 -4.22
N PHE A 71 1.73 13.63 -5.28
CA PHE A 71 0.97 14.88 -5.25
C PHE A 71 -0.14 14.84 -4.20
N TYR A 72 -0.98 13.82 -4.21
CA TYR A 72 -2.09 13.71 -3.27
C TYR A 72 -1.67 13.26 -1.86
N SER A 73 -0.48 12.67 -1.70
CA SER A 73 0.08 12.38 -0.37
C SER A 73 0.50 13.64 0.40
N GLN A 74 0.79 14.72 -0.34
CA GLN A 74 1.24 16.03 0.18
C GLN A 74 0.16 17.11 0.08
N PHE A 75 -0.92 16.85 -0.67
CA PHE A 75 -1.98 17.83 -0.88
C PHE A 75 -2.70 18.17 0.43
N ASN A 76 -2.79 19.46 0.75
CA ASN A 76 -3.49 19.94 1.95
C ASN A 76 -5.01 19.95 1.71
N PHE A 77 -5.68 18.83 2.00
CA PHE A 77 -7.13 18.70 1.91
C PHE A 77 -7.89 19.54 2.94
N GLN A 78 -7.26 19.94 4.05
CA GLN A 78 -7.91 20.74 5.10
C GLN A 78 -8.24 22.14 4.60
N ASP A 79 -7.26 22.83 4.00
CA ASP A 79 -7.39 24.24 3.61
C ASP A 79 -7.69 24.46 2.12
N LYS A 80 -7.39 23.46 1.27
CA LYS A 80 -7.48 23.59 -0.18
C LYS A 80 -8.63 22.77 -0.75
N ALA A 81 -9.30 23.38 -1.73
CA ALA A 81 -10.27 22.74 -2.59
C ALA A 81 -9.67 22.50 -3.98
N ILE A 82 -10.17 21.47 -4.65
CA ILE A 82 -9.77 21.06 -5.99
C ILE A 82 -10.67 21.78 -7.01
N SER A 83 -10.07 22.60 -7.87
CA SER A 83 -10.78 23.34 -8.92
C SER A 83 -10.23 22.99 -10.30
N ILE A 84 -11.04 22.32 -11.12
CA ILE A 84 -10.70 21.98 -12.52
C ILE A 84 -10.77 23.24 -13.42
N ASN A 85 -11.50 24.26 -12.97
CA ASN A 85 -11.68 25.51 -13.70
C ASN A 85 -10.43 26.36 -13.71
N GLU A 86 -9.86 26.59 -12.52
CA GLU A 86 -8.63 27.35 -12.37
C GLU A 86 -7.38 26.47 -12.59
N GLY A 87 -7.51 25.14 -12.45
CA GLY A 87 -6.38 24.21 -12.55
C GLY A 87 -5.37 24.39 -11.41
N ALA A 88 -5.76 25.04 -10.32
CA ALA A 88 -4.91 25.32 -9.16
C ALA A 88 -5.68 25.07 -7.86
N PRO A 89 -4.99 24.75 -6.74
CA PRO A 89 -5.64 24.59 -5.44
C PRO A 89 -6.23 25.93 -4.98
N VAL A 90 -7.53 25.98 -4.73
CA VAL A 90 -8.22 27.19 -4.25
C VAL A 90 -8.51 27.11 -2.77
N ARG A 91 -8.73 28.25 -2.10
CA ARG A 91 -9.09 28.24 -0.67
C ARG A 91 -10.48 27.62 -0.51
N LYS A 92 -10.59 26.73 0.47
CA LYS A 92 -11.83 26.02 0.74
C LYS A 92 -12.86 26.93 1.42
N PRO A 93 -14.14 26.86 1.03
CA PRO A 93 -15.20 27.69 1.63
C PRO A 93 -15.76 27.10 2.94
N ASN A 94 -15.58 25.80 3.21
CA ASN A 94 -16.14 25.12 4.39
C ASN A 94 -15.15 24.11 5.00
N SER A 95 -15.45 23.61 6.19
CA SER A 95 -14.59 22.66 6.93
C SER A 95 -14.87 21.19 6.61
N LEU A 96 -15.43 20.87 5.43
CA LEU A 96 -15.62 19.47 5.01
C LEU A 96 -14.26 18.76 4.89
N PRO A 97 -14.15 17.43 4.82
CA PRO A 97 -12.86 16.78 4.65
C PRO A 97 -12.31 16.94 3.22
N LEU A 98 -13.10 16.62 2.20
CA LEU A 98 -12.72 16.73 0.79
C LEU A 98 -13.65 17.71 0.05
N TYR A 99 -13.06 18.65 -0.71
CA TYR A 99 -13.82 19.61 -1.50
C TYR A 99 -13.34 19.62 -2.94
N ILE A 100 -14.20 19.15 -3.83
CA ILE A 100 -13.99 19.17 -5.28
C ILE A 100 -15.10 20.03 -5.86
N ILE A 101 -14.71 21.16 -6.45
CA ILE A 101 -15.64 22.12 -7.06
C ILE A 101 -16.23 21.47 -8.31
N ASN A 102 -17.57 21.46 -8.42
CA ASN A 102 -18.22 21.09 -9.67
C ASN A 102 -17.83 22.13 -10.76
N PRO A 103 -17.25 21.70 -11.90
CA PRO A 103 -16.76 22.62 -12.92
C PRO A 103 -17.83 23.54 -13.52
N LEU A 104 -19.08 23.07 -13.61
CA LEU A 104 -20.19 23.83 -14.17
C LEU A 104 -20.90 24.64 -13.07
N GLU A 105 -21.19 24.01 -11.94
CA GLU A 105 -21.88 24.62 -10.80
C GLU A 105 -20.92 24.87 -9.63
N GLN A 106 -20.19 25.97 -9.66
CA GLN A 106 -19.07 26.21 -8.72
C GLN A 106 -19.49 26.29 -7.24
N ALA A 107 -20.77 26.52 -6.95
CA ALA A 107 -21.33 26.49 -5.61
C ALA A 107 -21.45 25.07 -5.03
N LEU A 108 -21.39 24.03 -5.87
CA LEU A 108 -21.56 22.64 -5.47
C LEU A 108 -20.23 21.92 -5.26
N ASN A 109 -20.18 21.13 -4.19
CA ASN A 109 -19.09 20.20 -3.90
C ASN A 109 -19.50 18.79 -4.33
N VAL A 110 -18.77 18.20 -5.29
CA VAL A 110 -19.06 16.83 -5.76
C VAL A 110 -18.66 15.75 -4.75
N SER A 111 -17.80 16.06 -3.78
CA SER A 111 -17.32 15.12 -2.75
C SER A 111 -17.97 15.33 -1.39
N ARG A 112 -19.19 15.88 -1.35
CA ARG A 112 -19.91 16.14 -0.09
C ARG A 112 -20.24 14.87 0.70
N ASN A 113 -20.31 13.72 0.03
CA ASN A 113 -20.57 12.41 0.61
C ASN A 113 -19.34 11.76 1.26
N VAL A 114 -18.15 12.36 1.14
CA VAL A 114 -16.92 11.80 1.69
C VAL A 114 -16.79 12.18 3.16
N SER A 115 -16.66 11.18 4.03
CA SER A 115 -16.44 11.38 5.46
C SER A 115 -14.97 11.72 5.75
N PHE A 116 -14.70 12.16 6.98
CA PHE A 116 -13.32 12.44 7.42
C PHE A 116 -12.46 11.19 7.40
N GLU A 117 -13.01 10.06 7.86
CA GLU A 117 -12.33 8.76 7.87
C GLU A 117 -11.94 8.31 6.45
N GLU A 118 -12.84 8.43 5.48
CA GLU A 118 -12.55 8.06 4.09
C GLU A 118 -11.49 8.96 3.46
N CYS A 119 -11.46 10.24 3.82
CA CYS A 119 -10.43 11.17 3.37
C CYS A 119 -9.05 10.81 3.96
N GLU A 120 -8.97 10.52 5.26
CA GLU A 120 -7.72 10.09 5.90
C GLU A 120 -7.23 8.73 5.36
N ARG A 121 -8.17 7.82 5.09
CA ARG A 121 -7.89 6.55 4.43
C ARG A 121 -7.34 6.77 3.02
N LEU A 122 -7.94 7.66 2.24
CA LEU A 122 -7.43 8.03 0.92
C LEU A 122 -5.98 8.54 1.00
N ILE A 123 -5.68 9.47 1.92
CA ILE A 123 -4.32 10.02 2.10
C ILE A 123 -3.33 8.90 2.45
N THR A 124 -3.74 8.00 3.35
CA THR A 124 -2.91 6.88 3.79
C THR A 124 -2.63 5.90 2.64
N GLU A 125 -3.65 5.51 1.89
CA GLU A 125 -3.50 4.57 0.77
C GLU A 125 -2.71 5.18 -0.39
N VAL A 126 -2.90 6.47 -0.67
CA VAL A 126 -2.11 7.21 -1.66
C VAL A 126 -0.63 7.24 -1.28
N ARG A 127 -0.31 7.50 0.01
CA ARG A 127 1.07 7.45 0.51
C ARG A 127 1.67 6.04 0.41
N ASN A 128 0.89 5.01 0.77
CA ASN A 128 1.31 3.61 0.66
C ASN A 128 1.57 3.19 -0.80
N ALA A 129 0.73 3.66 -1.73
CA ALA A 129 0.85 3.38 -3.15
C ALA A 129 2.11 4.05 -3.75
N ALA A 130 2.38 5.31 -3.39
CA ALA A 130 3.62 5.99 -3.78
C ALA A 130 4.85 5.20 -3.30
N TRP A 131 4.88 4.81 -2.02
CA TRP A 131 5.99 4.04 -1.46
C TRP A 131 6.19 2.67 -2.13
N GLN A 132 5.09 1.98 -2.47
CA GLN A 132 5.16 0.69 -3.17
C GLN A 132 5.71 0.80 -4.59
N LEU A 133 5.30 1.84 -5.33
CA LEU A 133 5.79 2.07 -6.69
C LEU A 133 7.27 2.49 -6.69
N ASP A 134 7.66 3.34 -5.73
CA ASP A 134 9.03 3.82 -5.56
C ASP A 134 9.99 2.67 -5.18
N ALA A 135 9.60 1.84 -4.20
CA ALA A 135 10.39 0.65 -3.83
C ALA A 135 10.52 -0.38 -4.98
N GLY A 136 9.52 -0.46 -5.86
CA GLY A 136 9.54 -1.34 -7.04
C GLY A 136 10.40 -0.84 -8.20
N LEU A 137 10.82 0.43 -8.20
CA LEU A 137 11.76 0.99 -9.16
C LEU A 137 13.21 0.57 -8.85
N ASP A 138 13.58 0.50 -7.56
CA ASP A 138 14.95 0.23 -7.11
C ASP A 138 15.29 -1.27 -6.95
N GLN A 139 14.29 -2.12 -6.73
CA GLN A 139 14.50 -3.54 -6.39
C GLN A 139 14.36 -4.47 -7.60
N GLN A 140 14.98 -5.66 -7.51
CA GLN A 140 14.73 -6.73 -8.47
C GLN A 140 13.24 -7.08 -8.45
N LYS A 141 12.58 -6.88 -9.59
CA LYS A 141 11.15 -7.07 -9.81
C LYS A 141 10.73 -8.49 -9.37
N GLY A 142 10.13 -8.60 -8.19
CA GLY A 142 9.49 -9.83 -7.74
C GLY A 142 8.22 -10.13 -8.56
N ASP A 143 7.57 -11.27 -8.32
CA ASP A 143 6.42 -11.72 -9.12
C ASP A 143 5.24 -10.73 -9.12
N ASP A 144 5.01 -10.02 -8.01
CA ASP A 144 3.87 -9.13 -7.80
C ASP A 144 4.33 -7.65 -7.82
N TRP A 145 4.88 -7.18 -8.94
CA TRP A 145 5.46 -5.82 -9.10
C TRP A 145 4.55 -4.83 -9.88
N GLY A 146 4.83 -3.53 -9.75
CA GLY A 146 4.15 -2.48 -10.52
C GLY A 146 2.66 -2.31 -10.18
N ILE A 147 1.80 -2.29 -11.20
CA ILE A 147 0.34 -2.11 -11.03
C ILE A 147 -0.28 -3.31 -10.27
N LEU A 148 0.24 -4.52 -10.46
CA LEU A 148 -0.26 -5.71 -9.76
C LEU A 148 -0.09 -5.55 -8.24
N ALA A 149 1.03 -4.98 -7.79
CA ALA A 149 1.27 -4.67 -6.39
C ALA A 149 0.22 -3.71 -5.79
N LEU A 150 -0.31 -2.79 -6.59
CA LEU A 150 -1.35 -1.84 -6.17
C LEU A 150 -2.73 -2.48 -6.10
N LEU A 151 -3.04 -3.37 -7.04
CA LEU A 151 -4.36 -4.02 -7.15
C LEU A 151 -4.53 -5.17 -6.15
N GLU A 152 -3.45 -5.76 -5.66
CA GLU A 152 -3.55 -6.86 -4.70
C GLU A 152 -4.15 -6.41 -3.37
N GLN A 153 -5.28 -7.03 -3.04
CA GLN A 153 -5.99 -6.83 -1.79
C GLN A 153 -5.07 -7.06 -0.60
N ARG A 154 -5.11 -6.15 0.37
CA ARG A 154 -4.35 -6.23 1.62
C ARG A 154 -4.53 -7.59 2.36
N SER A 155 -5.71 -8.20 2.22
CA SER A 155 -6.04 -9.53 2.74
C SER A 155 -5.13 -10.64 2.17
N THR A 156 -4.90 -10.65 0.86
CA THR A 156 -4.07 -11.67 0.20
C THR A 156 -2.59 -11.47 0.47
N ARG A 157 -2.13 -10.23 0.76
CA ARG A 157 -0.73 -9.95 1.10
C ARG A 157 -0.29 -10.64 2.40
N GLY A 158 -1.17 -10.68 3.40
CA GLY A 158 -0.92 -11.40 4.65
C GLY A 158 -0.80 -12.91 4.43
N LEU A 159 -1.73 -13.49 3.68
CA LEU A 159 -1.73 -14.91 3.36
C LEU A 159 -0.54 -15.31 2.47
N LYS A 160 -0.26 -14.54 1.42
CA LYS A 160 0.90 -14.75 0.53
C LYS A 160 2.22 -14.62 1.30
N LYS A 161 2.35 -13.65 2.19
CA LYS A 161 3.55 -13.51 3.03
C LYS A 161 3.68 -14.65 4.03
N LEU A 162 2.58 -15.16 4.60
CA LEU A 162 2.59 -16.32 5.49
C LEU A 162 2.96 -17.61 4.74
N LEU A 163 2.47 -17.79 3.51
CA LEU A 163 2.83 -18.90 2.62
C LEU A 163 4.28 -18.81 2.13
N ARG A 164 4.83 -17.60 1.92
CA ARG A 164 6.23 -17.39 1.50
C ARG A 164 7.24 -17.45 2.65
N VAL A 165 6.85 -17.10 3.89
CA VAL A 165 7.74 -17.08 5.08
C VAL A 165 7.68 -18.38 5.89
N GLY A 166 6.71 -19.25 5.61
CA GLY A 166 6.60 -20.56 6.24
C GLY A 166 7.53 -21.57 5.58
N ASN A 167 8.47 -22.11 6.37
CA ASN A 167 9.12 -23.40 6.09
C ASN A 167 8.18 -24.32 5.30
N SER A 168 8.56 -24.64 4.06
CA SER A 168 7.85 -25.58 3.17
C SER A 168 7.56 -26.94 3.84
N HIS A 169 8.23 -27.25 4.96
CA HIS A 169 8.01 -28.44 5.76
C HIS A 169 6.73 -28.48 6.63
N ARG A 170 5.97 -27.38 6.80
CA ARG A 170 4.84 -27.38 7.77
C ARG A 170 3.44 -27.45 7.16
N LEU A 171 3.30 -27.21 5.85
CA LEU A 171 2.04 -27.32 5.15
C LEU A 171 2.22 -28.29 3.98
N VAL A 172 2.09 -29.58 4.29
CA VAL A 172 1.99 -30.63 3.28
C VAL A 172 0.53 -30.66 2.83
N SER A 173 0.27 -30.48 1.54
CA SER A 173 -1.06 -30.66 0.97
C SER A 173 -1.45 -32.14 1.09
N VAL A 174 -2.68 -32.44 1.48
CA VAL A 174 -3.16 -33.84 1.56
C VAL A 174 -3.03 -34.55 0.21
N LYS A 175 -3.04 -33.80 -0.90
CA LYS A 175 -2.82 -34.32 -2.25
C LYS A 175 -1.37 -34.76 -2.50
N ASP A 176 -0.40 -34.16 -1.82
CA ASP A 176 1.02 -34.53 -1.90
C ASP A 176 1.32 -35.80 -1.09
N LEU A 177 0.50 -36.12 -0.08
CA LEU A 177 0.59 -37.38 0.68
C LEU A 177 0.15 -38.62 -0.11
N PHE A 178 -0.66 -38.45 -1.16
CA PHE A 178 -1.20 -39.54 -1.97
C PHE A 178 -0.54 -39.67 -3.36
N ASN A 179 0.44 -38.81 -3.68
CA ASN A 179 1.13 -38.83 -4.96
C ASN A 179 2.39 -39.72 -5.00
N ASP A 180 2.79 -40.35 -3.89
CA ASP A 180 3.93 -41.30 -3.87
C ASP A 180 3.51 -42.72 -4.26
N SER A 181 2.87 -42.85 -5.41
CA SER A 181 2.68 -44.12 -6.10
C SER A 181 3.43 -44.09 -7.41
N ASP A 182 4.76 -43.91 -7.37
CA ASP A 182 5.71 -44.45 -8.35
C ASP A 182 7.17 -44.06 -8.02
N ASN A 183 8.02 -45.09 -7.94
CA ASN A 183 9.50 -45.12 -7.94
C ASN A 183 10.27 -45.24 -6.61
N ASN A 184 10.59 -46.49 -6.29
CA ASN A 184 11.87 -47.01 -5.76
C ASN A 184 12.75 -46.08 -4.89
N GLN A 185 12.64 -46.20 -3.56
CA GLN A 185 13.71 -45.92 -2.58
C GLN A 185 13.53 -46.78 -1.30
N PRO A 186 14.63 -47.05 -0.54
CA PRO A 186 14.81 -48.25 0.29
C PRO A 186 14.02 -48.27 1.61
N GLU A 187 13.66 -49.48 2.05
CA GLU A 187 12.74 -49.79 3.15
C GLU A 187 13.14 -49.25 4.55
N ASP A 188 14.38 -48.79 4.75
CA ASP A 188 14.87 -48.35 6.07
C ASP A 188 14.28 -47.00 6.53
N THR A 189 13.87 -46.15 5.58
CA THR A 189 13.24 -44.85 5.90
C THR A 189 11.77 -44.94 6.29
N LEU A 190 11.07 -46.03 5.93
CA LEU A 190 9.66 -46.24 6.28
C LEU A 190 9.51 -46.86 7.67
N LYS A 191 10.37 -47.83 8.04
CA LYS A 191 10.37 -48.45 9.37
C LYS A 191 10.63 -47.45 10.50
N SER A 192 11.62 -46.56 10.31
CA SER A 192 11.95 -45.51 11.28
C SER A 192 10.87 -44.43 11.45
N LYS A 193 9.98 -44.26 10.46
CA LYS A 193 8.82 -43.35 10.56
C LYS A 193 7.60 -44.04 11.17
N LEU A 194 7.39 -45.34 10.92
CA LEU A 194 6.30 -46.10 11.53
C LEU A 194 6.53 -46.37 13.02
N GLU A 195 7.77 -46.65 13.45
CA GLU A 195 8.12 -46.82 14.87
C GLU A 195 7.84 -45.55 15.70
N ARG A 196 7.87 -44.37 15.08
CA ARG A 196 7.52 -43.09 15.74
C ARG A 196 6.01 -42.87 15.89
N LEU A 197 5.19 -43.63 15.17
CA LEU A 197 3.74 -43.52 15.14
C LEU A 197 3.03 -44.66 15.89
N ALA A 198 3.76 -45.70 16.31
CA ALA A 198 3.21 -46.74 17.17
C ALA A 198 2.88 -46.18 18.57
N PRO A 199 1.72 -46.51 19.16
CA PRO A 199 1.39 -46.11 20.51
C PRO A 199 2.37 -46.77 21.48
N LYS A 200 3.17 -45.95 22.15
CA LYS A 200 4.08 -46.40 23.23
C LYS A 200 3.25 -47.02 24.36
N THR A 201 3.71 -48.13 24.90
CA THR A 201 3.05 -48.74 26.06
C THR A 201 3.27 -47.90 27.31
N ASP A 202 2.35 -47.92 28.27
CA ASP A 202 2.39 -47.06 29.47
C ASP A 202 3.72 -47.15 30.24
N LYS A 203 4.40 -48.31 30.18
CA LYS A 203 5.73 -48.53 30.78
C LYS A 203 6.84 -47.73 30.11
N GLU A 204 6.81 -47.61 28.78
CA GLU A 204 7.79 -46.85 28.01
C GLU A 204 7.61 -45.33 28.19
N VAL A 205 6.37 -44.90 28.46
CA VAL A 205 6.05 -43.52 28.81
C VAL A 205 6.58 -43.18 30.19
N GLU A 206 6.43 -44.06 31.18
CA GLU A 206 7.00 -43.88 32.53
C GLU A 206 8.53 -43.82 32.52
N GLU A 207 9.20 -44.69 31.76
CA GLU A 207 10.66 -44.66 31.60
C GLU A 207 11.14 -43.38 30.91
N SER A 208 10.42 -42.93 29.86
CA SER A 208 10.71 -41.66 29.19
C SER A 208 10.57 -40.45 30.13
N VAL A 209 9.57 -40.45 31.00
CA VAL A 209 9.32 -39.38 31.99
C VAL A 209 10.35 -39.42 33.12
N ALA A 210 10.79 -40.61 33.54
CA ALA A 210 11.87 -40.76 34.51
C ALA A 210 13.20 -40.22 33.98
N GLN A 211 13.50 -40.51 32.70
CA GLN A 211 14.71 -40.03 32.04
C GLN A 211 14.70 -38.52 31.82
N MET A 212 13.54 -37.93 31.45
CA MET A 212 13.39 -36.47 31.41
C MET A 212 13.56 -35.81 32.78
N LYS A 213 13.09 -36.44 33.86
CA LYS A 213 13.29 -35.93 35.24
C LYS A 213 14.75 -35.98 35.66
N GLU A 214 15.50 -37.01 35.28
CA GLU A 214 16.96 -37.08 35.51
C GLU A 214 17.71 -35.99 34.75
N ASP A 215 17.36 -35.74 33.47
CA ASP A 215 17.99 -34.71 32.66
C ASP A 215 17.68 -33.30 33.15
N LEU A 216 16.46 -33.05 33.64
CA LEU A 216 16.08 -31.81 34.33
C LEU A 216 16.81 -31.64 35.68
N GLY A 217 17.15 -32.73 36.36
CA GLY A 217 17.99 -32.74 37.57
C GLY A 217 19.43 -32.31 37.28
N LYS A 218 20.03 -32.84 36.21
CA LYS A 218 21.40 -32.51 35.77
C LYS A 218 21.55 -31.06 35.28
N VAL A 219 20.47 -30.43 34.79
CA VAL A 219 20.47 -29.01 34.38
C VAL A 219 20.50 -28.04 35.57
N LYS A 220 20.02 -28.45 36.76
CA LYS A 220 20.06 -27.59 37.96
C LYS A 220 21.47 -27.41 38.53
N GLU A 221 22.39 -28.34 38.32
CA GLU A 221 23.77 -28.24 38.82
C GLU A 221 24.70 -27.40 37.91
N LYS A 222 24.30 -27.06 36.67
CA LYS A 222 25.15 -26.32 35.71
C LYS A 222 24.74 -24.87 35.42
N LYS A 223 23.80 -24.25 36.15
CA LYS A 223 23.39 -22.85 35.93
C LYS A 223 23.80 -21.87 37.03
N THR A 224 25.11 -21.67 37.17
CA THR A 224 25.71 -20.39 37.63
C THR A 224 26.55 -19.75 36.52
N GLN A 225 26.02 -19.73 35.29
CA GLN A 225 26.52 -18.85 34.24
C GLN A 225 25.38 -17.93 33.77
N LYS A 226 25.52 -16.65 34.10
CA LYS A 226 24.61 -15.57 33.69
C LYS A 226 24.50 -15.52 32.17
N ILE A 227 23.31 -15.80 31.65
CA ILE A 227 22.97 -15.60 30.23
C ILE A 227 23.03 -14.10 29.95
N LYS A 228 24.05 -13.65 29.19
CA LYS A 228 24.14 -12.28 28.68
C LYS A 228 23.22 -12.15 27.47
N PHE A 229 22.11 -11.42 27.63
CA PHE A 229 21.30 -10.97 26.50
C PHE A 229 22.06 -9.91 25.69
N LYS A 230 22.15 -10.07 24.37
CA LYS A 230 22.86 -9.17 23.44
C LYS A 230 22.23 -7.77 23.29
N ASN A 231 21.25 -7.40 24.11
CA ASN A 231 20.51 -6.13 24.01
C ASN A 231 20.60 -5.25 25.26
N THR A 232 21.58 -5.53 26.14
CA THR A 232 21.77 -4.76 27.38
C THR A 232 22.34 -3.36 27.15
N SER A 233 23.09 -3.10 26.06
CA SER A 233 23.62 -1.76 25.78
C SER A 233 22.51 -0.77 25.44
N ILE A 234 21.56 -1.16 24.60
CA ILE A 234 20.42 -0.32 24.18
C ILE A 234 19.53 0.02 25.38
N ALA A 235 19.27 -0.95 26.27
CA ALA A 235 18.53 -0.69 27.50
C ALA A 235 19.26 0.34 28.38
N SER A 236 20.58 0.20 28.57
CA SER A 236 21.35 1.15 29.38
C SER A 236 21.43 2.56 28.79
N GLU A 237 21.48 2.68 27.45
CA GLU A 237 21.45 3.96 26.74
C GLU A 237 20.11 4.70 26.95
N VAL A 238 18.99 3.97 26.83
CA VAL A 238 17.64 4.53 27.02
C VAL A 238 17.41 4.98 28.47
N PHE A 239 17.96 4.27 29.45
CA PHE A 239 17.90 4.69 30.86
C PHE A 239 18.79 5.90 31.17
N ARG A 240 19.92 6.07 30.48
CA ARG A 240 20.80 7.25 30.65
C ARG A 240 20.13 8.51 30.08
N ILE A 241 19.58 8.43 28.88
CA ILE A 241 18.87 9.56 28.22
C ILE A 241 17.65 10.02 29.03
N ARG A 242 16.95 9.10 29.72
CA ARG A 242 15.81 9.48 30.58
C ARG A 242 16.22 10.21 31.86
N ARG A 243 17.43 9.98 32.39
CA ARG A 243 17.93 10.72 33.57
C ARG A 243 18.37 12.14 33.21
N ASP A 244 19.02 12.30 32.06
CA ASP A 244 19.55 13.61 31.63
C ASP A 244 18.45 14.61 31.18
N LYS A 245 17.19 14.18 31.09
CA LYS A 245 16.03 15.04 30.80
C LYS A 245 15.22 15.45 32.03
N ILE A 246 15.61 15.03 33.23
CA ILE A 246 14.86 15.28 34.48
C ILE A 246 15.69 16.14 35.47
N VAL A 247 16.75 16.80 35.01
CA VAL A 247 17.46 17.85 35.77
C VAL A 247 17.40 19.16 35.00
#